data_AF-A0A2T6GEY9-F1
#
_entry.id   AF-A0A2T6GEY9-F1
#
_cell.length_a   1.000
_cell.length_b   1.000
_cell.length_c   1.000
_cell.angle_alpha   90.00
_cell.angle_beta   90.00
_cell.angle_gamma   90.00
#
_symmetry.space_group_name_H-M   'P 1'
#
loop_
_entity.id
_entity.type
_entity.pdbx_description
1 polymer ?
#
loop_
_entity_poly.entity_id
_entity_poly.type
_entity_poly.pdbx_seq_one_letter_code
_entity_poly.pdbx_strand_id
1 'polypeptide(L)'
;MKKASHVGAFFVSAIWLTAAQAFCPAPEGLIPAAVQRVVDGDTLRLKDGRSVRMIGLNAPELASRGRPAEPFAVAARQRLQRLVAQSGGRVGLLPGRERHDRHGRTLAHVYDVSGTNLEARLIAEGLAYQIAIVPNVALVACQQAAENHARRAGLGLWRRSAVLKAEQIRRSGFVVLEGRVSKVERNRGGVWITLRGAVVLRIAPNVLGRFDRQWLKGLSGRRIEARGWVLARSRSGGFRSSAAGWMLSLTDVSMLRLL
;
A
#
# COMPACT_ATOMS: atom_id res chain seq x y z
N MET A 1 50.27 9.77 55.08
CA MET A 1 49.11 10.40 54.41
C MET A 1 49.28 10.29 52.90
N LYS A 2 48.45 9.51 52.19
CA LYS A 2 48.14 9.71 50.76
C LYS A 2 46.81 8.99 50.48
N LYS A 3 45.84 9.77 50.00
CA LYS A 3 44.40 9.47 49.93
C LYS A 3 44.09 8.51 48.77
N ALA A 4 43.17 7.58 49.00
CA ALA A 4 42.53 6.79 47.94
C ALA A 4 41.64 7.71 47.08
N SER A 5 41.71 7.55 45.75
CA SER A 5 40.81 8.21 44.81
C SER A 5 39.71 7.25 44.41
N HIS A 6 38.50 7.46 44.94
CA HIS A 6 37.29 6.78 44.46
C HIS A 6 36.76 7.53 43.24
N VAL A 7 37.17 7.12 42.04
CA VAL A 7 36.49 7.53 40.80
C VAL A 7 35.39 6.52 40.53
N GLY A 8 34.19 6.81 41.05
CA GLY A 8 32.98 6.10 40.66
C GLY A 8 32.58 6.52 39.25
N ALA A 9 32.65 5.60 38.29
CA ALA A 9 32.12 5.81 36.95
C ALA A 9 30.59 5.65 37.01
N PHE A 10 29.86 6.76 36.92
CA PHE A 10 28.42 6.75 36.68
C PHE A 10 28.16 6.35 35.22
N PHE A 11 27.75 5.10 34.99
CA PHE A 11 27.16 4.68 33.72
C PHE A 11 25.72 5.19 33.66
N VAL A 12 25.50 6.33 33.02
CA VAL A 12 24.16 6.78 32.63
C VAL A 12 23.76 5.99 31.39
N SER A 13 23.09 4.85 31.59
CA SER A 13 22.42 4.12 30.52
C SER A 13 21.27 5.00 30.01
N ALA A 14 21.51 5.72 28.90
CA ALA A 14 20.45 6.39 28.17
C ALA A 14 19.51 5.32 27.58
N ILE A 15 18.45 5.00 28.31
CA ILE A 15 17.35 4.19 27.81
C ILE A 15 16.64 5.04 26.77
N TRP A 16 17.05 4.91 25.51
CA TRP A 16 16.29 5.41 24.37
C TRP A 16 15.02 4.57 24.29
N LEU A 17 13.98 5.00 25.03
CA LEU A 17 12.62 4.54 24.83
C LEU A 17 12.25 4.91 23.39
N THR A 18 12.43 3.98 22.47
CA THR A 18 11.85 4.09 21.13
C THR A 18 10.34 4.13 21.33
N ALA A 19 9.76 5.32 21.34
CA ALA A 19 8.32 5.48 21.31
C ALA A 19 7.81 4.65 20.13
N ALA A 20 6.97 3.65 20.41
CA ALA A 20 6.35 2.85 19.36
C ALA A 20 5.53 3.82 18.50
N GLN A 21 6.00 4.09 17.28
CA GLN A 21 5.29 4.99 16.37
C GLN A 21 3.97 4.35 15.98
N ALA A 22 2.88 4.83 16.58
CA ALA A 22 1.53 4.48 16.18
C ALA A 22 1.18 5.23 14.90
N PHE A 23 1.28 4.55 13.76
CA PHE A 23 0.81 5.09 12.48
C PHE A 23 -0.71 5.00 12.43
N CYS A 24 -1.35 6.10 11.98
CA CYS A 24 -2.80 6.22 11.83
C CYS A 24 -3.54 6.00 13.18
N PRO A 25 -3.59 7.01 14.07
CA PRO A 25 -4.29 6.88 15.34
C PRO A 25 -5.78 6.62 15.14
N ALA A 26 -6.37 5.83 16.04
CA ALA A 26 -7.79 5.52 16.00
C ALA A 26 -8.66 6.79 16.16
N PRO A 27 -9.65 7.01 15.30
CA PRO A 27 -10.69 7.99 15.57
C PRO A 27 -11.69 7.44 16.60
N GLU A 28 -12.56 8.33 17.08
CA GLU A 28 -13.74 7.92 17.84
C GLU A 28 -14.76 7.19 16.95
N GLY A 29 -15.68 6.44 17.57
CA GLY A 29 -16.81 5.84 16.85
C GLY A 29 -16.48 4.59 16.01
N LEU A 30 -15.42 3.88 16.34
CA LEU A 30 -15.13 2.58 15.73
C LEU A 30 -16.25 1.58 16.02
N ILE A 31 -16.71 0.86 15.00
CA ILE A 31 -17.75 -0.16 15.13
C ILE A 31 -17.10 -1.47 15.59
N PRO A 32 -17.43 -2.00 16.78
CA PRO A 32 -16.86 -3.25 17.26
C PRO A 32 -17.27 -4.44 16.37
N ALA A 33 -16.33 -5.35 16.15
CA ALA A 33 -16.58 -6.58 15.42
C ALA A 33 -15.74 -7.74 15.96
N ALA A 34 -16.28 -8.96 15.86
CA ALA A 34 -15.56 -10.19 16.17
C ALA A 34 -15.06 -10.87 14.89
N VAL A 35 -13.77 -11.20 14.85
CA VAL A 35 -13.13 -11.87 13.73
C VAL A 35 -13.35 -13.38 13.87
N GLN A 36 -13.87 -14.01 12.82
CA GLN A 36 -13.95 -15.47 12.70
C GLN A 36 -12.62 -16.05 12.24
N ARG A 37 -12.04 -15.48 11.18
CA ARG A 37 -10.73 -15.90 10.65
C ARG A 37 -10.09 -14.84 9.76
N VAL A 38 -8.78 -14.92 9.63
CA VAL A 38 -8.00 -14.17 8.64
C VAL A 38 -7.92 -14.99 7.34
N VAL A 39 -8.38 -14.39 6.24
CA VAL A 39 -8.44 -15.04 4.92
C VAL A 39 -7.06 -14.98 4.26
N ASP A 40 -6.50 -13.78 4.14
CA ASP A 40 -5.18 -13.49 3.56
C ASP A 40 -4.54 -12.29 4.28
N GLY A 41 -3.53 -11.64 3.69
CA GLY A 41 -2.80 -10.55 4.33
C GLY A 41 -3.56 -9.21 4.42
N ASP A 42 -4.77 -9.11 3.84
CA ASP A 42 -5.55 -7.86 3.85
C ASP A 42 -7.08 -8.07 3.94
N THR A 43 -7.53 -9.32 4.14
CA THR A 43 -8.95 -9.68 4.22
C THR A 43 -9.28 -10.46 5.50
N LEU A 44 -10.30 -9.99 6.21
CA LEU A 44 -10.88 -10.64 7.40
C LEU A 44 -12.25 -11.24 7.08
N ARG A 45 -12.60 -12.32 7.76
CA ARG A 45 -13.96 -12.85 7.85
C ARG A 45 -14.47 -12.63 9.27
N LEU A 46 -15.60 -11.96 9.42
CA LEU A 46 -16.22 -11.68 10.71
C LEU A 46 -17.19 -12.80 11.13
N LYS A 47 -17.49 -12.89 12.42
CA LYS A 47 -18.46 -13.86 12.96
C LYS A 47 -19.90 -13.63 12.48
N ASP A 48 -20.24 -12.41 12.10
CA ASP A 48 -21.55 -12.05 11.52
C ASP A 48 -21.65 -12.36 10.01
N GLY A 49 -20.65 -13.02 9.44
CA GLY A 49 -20.64 -13.46 8.04
C GLY A 49 -20.06 -12.44 7.06
N ARG A 50 -19.84 -11.19 7.45
CA ARG A 50 -19.22 -10.18 6.57
C ARG A 50 -17.77 -10.55 6.26
N SER A 51 -17.33 -10.25 5.04
CA SER A 51 -15.92 -10.24 4.67
C SER A 51 -15.45 -8.80 4.59
N VAL A 52 -14.39 -8.45 5.32
CA VAL A 52 -13.83 -7.10 5.35
C VAL A 52 -12.54 -7.09 4.54
N ARG A 53 -12.48 -6.28 3.48
CA ARG A 53 -11.25 -5.92 2.78
C ARG A 53 -10.71 -4.65 3.40
N MET A 54 -9.53 -4.75 3.99
CA MET A 54 -8.87 -3.62 4.64
C MET A 54 -8.49 -2.54 3.63
N ILE A 55 -8.70 -1.28 3.98
CA ILE A 55 -8.51 -0.13 3.08
C ILE A 55 -7.06 0.36 3.16
N GLY A 56 -6.46 0.59 1.99
CA GLY A 56 -5.21 1.32 1.88
C GLY A 56 -3.95 0.45 1.78
N LEU A 57 -4.11 -0.88 1.79
CA LEU A 57 -3.03 -1.83 1.53
C LEU A 57 -3.35 -2.85 0.44
N ASN A 58 -2.27 -3.41 -0.10
CA ASN A 58 -2.29 -4.63 -0.87
C ASN A 58 -1.23 -5.60 -0.32
N ALA A 59 -1.67 -6.72 0.26
CA ALA A 59 -0.76 -7.78 0.67
C ALA A 59 -0.35 -8.64 -0.54
N PRO A 60 0.83 -9.29 -0.51
CA PRO A 60 1.21 -10.25 -1.53
C PRO A 60 0.23 -11.44 -1.58
N GLU A 61 -0.03 -11.94 -2.79
CA GLU A 61 -1.05 -12.95 -3.03
C GLU A 61 -0.61 -14.35 -2.54
N LEU A 62 -1.55 -15.07 -1.91
CA LEU A 62 -1.33 -16.47 -1.54
C LEU A 62 -1.33 -17.38 -2.77
N ALA A 63 -0.82 -18.60 -2.59
CA ALA A 63 -0.85 -19.62 -3.64
C ALA A 63 -2.29 -19.90 -4.08
N SER A 64 -2.53 -19.91 -5.40
CA SER A 64 -3.87 -20.08 -5.97
C SER A 64 -3.79 -20.59 -7.40
N ARG A 65 -4.65 -21.56 -7.76
CA ARG A 65 -4.82 -22.10 -9.13
C ARG A 65 -3.48 -22.37 -9.85
N GLY A 66 -2.59 -23.12 -9.22
CA GLY A 66 -1.28 -23.50 -9.78
C GLY A 66 -0.22 -22.40 -9.73
N ARG A 67 -0.51 -21.21 -9.18
CA ARG A 67 0.50 -20.17 -8.94
C ARG A 67 1.07 -20.31 -7.52
N PRO A 68 2.41 -20.23 -7.36
CA PRO A 68 3.01 -20.20 -6.04
C PRO A 68 2.63 -18.90 -5.32
N ALA A 69 2.70 -18.94 -3.99
CA ALA A 69 2.52 -17.75 -3.17
C ALA A 69 3.58 -16.71 -3.50
N GLU A 70 3.18 -15.44 -3.50
CA GLU A 70 4.12 -14.33 -3.65
C GLU A 70 5.00 -14.21 -2.39
N PRO A 71 6.23 -13.67 -2.53
CA PRO A 71 7.09 -13.40 -1.39
C PRO A 71 6.36 -12.63 -0.29
N PHE A 72 6.51 -13.06 0.96
CA PHE A 72 5.84 -12.52 2.16
C PHE A 72 4.32 -12.71 2.27
N ALA A 73 3.63 -13.35 1.31
CA ALA A 73 2.18 -13.57 1.41
C ALA A 73 1.76 -14.34 2.68
N VAL A 74 2.46 -15.45 2.97
CA VAL A 74 2.21 -16.26 4.17
C VAL A 74 2.56 -15.49 5.44
N ALA A 75 3.68 -14.75 5.43
CA ALA A 75 4.12 -13.95 6.56
C ALA A 75 3.12 -12.82 6.90
N ALA A 76 2.58 -12.16 5.87
CA ALA A 76 1.55 -11.12 6.01
C ALA A 76 0.27 -11.67 6.66
N ARG A 77 -0.24 -12.79 6.14
CA ARG A 77 -1.41 -13.48 6.72
C ARG A 77 -1.16 -13.89 8.17
N GLN A 78 -0.02 -14.54 8.46
CA GLN A 78 0.32 -14.96 9.81
C GLN A 78 0.48 -13.79 10.76
N ARG A 79 1.02 -12.66 10.28
CA ARG A 79 1.13 -11.46 11.10
C ARG A 79 -0.24 -10.88 11.42
N LEU A 80 -1.13 -10.79 10.44
CA LEU A 80 -2.50 -10.33 10.66
C LEU A 80 -3.25 -11.27 11.62
N GLN A 81 -3.04 -12.59 11.53
CA GLN A 81 -3.56 -13.56 12.51
C GLN A 81 -3.07 -13.27 13.92
N ARG A 82 -1.76 -13.01 14.09
CA ARG A 82 -1.20 -12.66 15.40
C ARG A 82 -1.78 -11.35 15.94
N LEU A 83 -1.91 -10.32 15.11
CA LEU A 83 -2.49 -9.04 15.51
C LEU A 83 -3.94 -9.19 15.98
N VAL A 84 -4.76 -9.95 15.23
CA VAL A 84 -6.14 -10.27 15.63
C VAL A 84 -6.18 -11.08 16.92
N ALA A 85 -5.32 -12.08 17.08
CA ALA A 85 -5.24 -12.89 18.29
C ALA A 85 -4.81 -12.06 19.52
N GLN A 86 -3.83 -11.16 19.35
CA GLN A 86 -3.40 -10.20 20.38
C GLN A 86 -4.54 -9.25 20.80
N SER A 87 -5.44 -8.96 19.86
CA SER A 87 -6.68 -8.20 20.11
C SER A 87 -7.83 -9.04 20.67
N GLY A 88 -7.58 -10.27 21.10
CA GLY A 88 -8.59 -11.20 21.62
C GLY A 88 -9.66 -11.58 20.59
N GLY A 89 -9.33 -11.59 19.30
CA GLY A 89 -10.27 -11.87 18.22
C GLY A 89 -11.29 -10.76 17.96
N ARG A 90 -11.08 -9.56 18.53
CA ARG A 90 -11.96 -8.40 18.36
C ARG A 90 -11.23 -7.28 17.63
N VAL A 91 -11.96 -6.49 16.86
CA VAL A 91 -11.42 -5.31 16.15
C VAL A 91 -12.45 -4.19 16.15
N GLY A 92 -11.99 -2.95 15.95
CA GLY A 92 -12.81 -1.80 15.62
C GLY A 92 -12.77 -1.52 14.12
N LEU A 93 -13.93 -1.34 13.50
CA LEU A 93 -14.07 -1.03 12.08
C LEU A 93 -14.41 0.44 11.89
N LEU A 94 -13.67 1.11 11.01
CA LEU A 94 -14.00 2.42 10.48
C LEU A 94 -14.36 2.25 9.00
N PRO A 95 -15.66 2.21 8.64
CA PRO A 95 -16.07 2.02 7.25
C PRO A 95 -15.55 3.12 6.33
N GLY A 96 -15.18 2.75 5.10
CA GLY A 96 -14.87 3.70 4.05
C GLY A 96 -16.08 4.53 3.62
N ARG A 97 -15.83 5.59 2.85
CA ARG A 97 -16.86 6.35 2.12
C ARG A 97 -17.62 5.44 1.16
N GLU A 98 -16.89 4.65 0.37
CA GLU A 98 -17.45 3.52 -0.34
C GLU A 98 -17.45 2.31 0.60
N ARG A 99 -18.64 1.76 0.85
CA ARG A 99 -18.85 0.75 1.91
C ARG A 99 -18.56 -0.67 1.46
N HIS A 100 -18.69 -0.95 0.17
CA HIS A 100 -18.52 -2.30 -0.39
C HIS A 100 -17.74 -2.25 -1.69
N ASP A 101 -16.93 -3.26 -1.95
CA ASP A 101 -16.33 -3.44 -3.27
C ASP A 101 -17.27 -4.21 -4.23
N ARG A 102 -16.82 -4.36 -5.49
CA ARG A 102 -17.54 -5.12 -6.52
C ARG A 102 -17.79 -6.61 -6.19
N HIS A 103 -17.13 -7.15 -5.17
CA HIS A 103 -17.29 -8.52 -4.70
C HIS A 103 -18.20 -8.60 -3.47
N GLY A 104 -18.79 -7.49 -3.03
CA GLY A 104 -19.65 -7.42 -1.86
C GLY A 104 -18.89 -7.43 -0.52
N ARG A 105 -17.55 -7.30 -0.53
CA ARG A 105 -16.77 -7.21 0.72
C ARG A 105 -16.94 -5.83 1.32
N THR A 106 -17.14 -5.75 2.63
CA THR A 106 -17.11 -4.49 3.38
C THR A 106 -15.73 -3.86 3.29
N LEU A 107 -15.67 -2.58 2.95
CA LEU A 107 -14.44 -1.80 2.95
C LEU A 107 -14.36 -1.01 4.27
N ALA A 108 -13.35 -1.30 5.08
CA ALA A 108 -13.12 -0.59 6.34
C ALA A 108 -11.64 -0.50 6.66
N HIS A 109 -11.26 0.54 7.40
CA HIS A 109 -10.03 0.54 8.16
C HIS A 109 -10.22 -0.27 9.45
N VAL A 110 -9.19 -1.00 9.87
CA VAL A 110 -9.29 -1.95 10.99
C VAL A 110 -8.31 -1.58 12.09
N TYR A 111 -8.83 -1.50 13.31
CA TYR A 111 -8.06 -1.19 14.50
C TYR A 111 -8.16 -2.34 15.50
N ASP A 112 -7.10 -2.61 16.25
CA ASP A 112 -7.20 -3.48 17.41
C ASP A 112 -7.88 -2.78 18.60
N VAL A 113 -8.11 -3.52 19.68
CA VAL A 113 -8.73 -2.99 20.90
C VAL A 113 -7.91 -1.91 21.61
N SER A 114 -6.63 -1.76 21.27
CA SER A 114 -5.74 -0.70 21.78
C SER A 114 -5.75 0.56 20.90
N GLY A 115 -6.48 0.55 19.78
CA GLY A 115 -6.52 1.65 18.82
C GLY A 115 -5.36 1.65 17.82
N THR A 116 -4.60 0.57 17.70
CA THR A 116 -3.55 0.45 16.67
C THR A 116 -4.16 0.07 15.33
N ASN A 117 -3.86 0.83 14.28
CA ASN A 117 -4.30 0.52 12.92
C ASN A 117 -3.55 -0.69 12.34
N LEU A 118 -4.29 -1.75 11.97
CA LEU A 118 -3.69 -3.01 11.50
C LEU A 118 -3.05 -2.86 10.11
N GLU A 119 -3.65 -2.07 9.23
CA GLU A 119 -3.10 -1.80 7.89
C GLU A 119 -1.74 -1.13 7.98
N ALA A 120 -1.65 -0.03 8.73
CA ALA A 120 -0.42 0.72 8.91
C ALA A 120 0.64 -0.13 9.61
N ARG A 121 0.26 -1.03 10.52
CA ARG A 121 1.19 -1.98 11.15
C ARG A 121 1.80 -2.96 10.13
N LEU A 122 0.97 -3.58 9.29
CA LEU A 122 1.45 -4.50 8.24
C LEU A 122 2.34 -3.78 7.22
N ILE A 123 1.98 -2.56 6.83
CA ILE A 123 2.76 -1.72 5.93
C ILE A 123 4.12 -1.35 6.58
N ALA A 124 4.13 -0.91 7.84
CA ALA A 124 5.35 -0.53 8.56
C ALA A 124 6.32 -1.69 8.75
N GLU A 125 5.81 -2.91 8.87
CA GLU A 125 6.61 -4.14 8.95
C GLU A 125 7.06 -4.65 7.55
N GLY A 126 6.70 -3.95 6.48
CA GLY A 126 7.03 -4.31 5.10
C GLY A 126 6.31 -5.55 4.60
N LEU A 127 5.14 -5.89 5.16
CA LEU A 127 4.36 -7.08 4.81
C LEU A 127 3.24 -6.80 3.81
N ALA A 128 3.01 -5.53 3.48
CA ALA A 128 2.06 -5.10 2.46
C ALA A 128 2.54 -3.79 1.80
N TYR A 129 2.06 -3.56 0.57
CA TYR A 129 2.24 -2.28 -0.12
C TYR A 129 1.13 -1.32 0.29
N GLN A 130 1.45 -0.03 0.41
CA GLN A 130 0.42 1.01 0.47
C GLN A 130 -0.22 1.17 -0.92
N ILE A 131 -1.54 1.33 -0.96
CA ILE A 131 -2.30 1.61 -2.20
C ILE A 131 -3.46 2.56 -1.89
N ALA A 132 -3.79 3.48 -2.80
CA ALA A 132 -4.89 4.41 -2.61
C ALA A 132 -5.97 4.18 -3.68
N ILE A 133 -7.18 3.82 -3.26
CA ILE A 133 -8.34 3.64 -4.15
C ILE A 133 -9.42 4.62 -3.71
N VAL A 134 -9.74 5.58 -4.57
CA VAL A 134 -10.81 6.56 -4.29
C VAL A 134 -12.18 5.88 -4.27
N PRO A 135 -13.12 6.34 -3.42
CA PRO A 135 -13.03 7.50 -2.53
C PRO A 135 -12.39 7.23 -1.15
N ASN A 136 -11.89 6.01 -0.91
CA ASN A 136 -11.40 5.55 0.39
C ASN A 136 -9.91 5.86 0.60
N VAL A 137 -9.60 7.15 0.78
CA VAL A 137 -8.22 7.67 0.84
C VAL A 137 -7.90 8.47 2.12
N ALA A 138 -8.75 8.37 3.14
CA ALA A 138 -8.64 9.19 4.36
C ALA A 138 -7.32 8.99 5.12
N LEU A 139 -6.76 7.77 5.11
CA LEU A 139 -5.54 7.42 5.86
C LEU A 139 -4.27 7.37 5.00
N VAL A 140 -4.33 7.80 3.74
CA VAL A 140 -3.19 7.68 2.80
C VAL A 140 -1.90 8.29 3.35
N ALA A 141 -1.97 9.46 4.00
CA ALA A 141 -0.78 10.15 4.50
C ALA A 141 -0.04 9.34 5.58
N CYS A 142 -0.75 8.82 6.58
CA CYS A 142 -0.14 8.03 7.65
C CYS A 142 0.26 6.63 7.19
N GLN A 143 -0.47 6.02 6.26
CA GLN A 143 -0.09 4.76 5.61
C GLN A 143 1.18 4.93 4.76
N GLN A 144 1.33 6.06 4.07
CA GLN A 144 2.55 6.38 3.32
C GLN A 144 3.74 6.59 4.26
N ALA A 145 3.53 7.22 5.43
CA ALA A 145 4.56 7.34 6.45
C ALA A 145 5.01 5.97 6.98
N ALA A 146 4.08 5.04 7.19
CA ALA A 146 4.38 3.65 7.55
C ALA A 146 5.21 2.95 6.47
N GLU A 147 4.86 3.09 5.18
CA GLU A 147 5.64 2.45 4.12
C GLU A 147 7.04 3.06 3.99
N ASN A 148 7.15 4.38 4.15
CA ASN A 148 8.43 5.07 4.15
C ASN A 148 9.33 4.60 5.30
N HIS A 149 8.76 4.29 6.46
CA HIS A 149 9.49 3.65 7.56
C HIS A 149 10.03 2.28 7.11
N ALA A 150 9.18 1.40 6.58
CA ALA A 150 9.57 0.08 6.11
C ALA A 150 10.66 0.12 5.03
N ARG A 151 10.57 1.07 4.09
CA ARG A 151 11.57 1.31 3.04
C ARG A 151 12.93 1.72 3.61
N ARG A 152 12.97 2.70 4.51
CA ARG A 152 14.22 3.18 5.12
C ARG A 152 14.88 2.11 6.00
N ALA A 153 14.07 1.34 6.71
CA ALA A 153 14.56 0.24 7.56
C ALA A 153 14.84 -1.05 6.77
N GLY A 154 14.59 -1.08 5.45
CA GLY A 154 14.79 -2.26 4.61
C GLY A 154 13.99 -3.47 5.09
N LEU A 155 12.73 -3.31 5.49
CA LEU A 155 11.91 -4.36 6.10
C LEU A 155 11.08 -5.11 5.07
N GLY A 156 10.86 -6.41 5.32
CA GLY A 156 9.97 -7.26 4.53
C GLY A 156 10.21 -7.18 3.02
N LEU A 157 9.17 -6.79 2.28
CA LEU A 157 9.18 -6.55 0.83
C LEU A 157 10.31 -5.61 0.38
N TRP A 158 10.74 -4.68 1.23
CA TRP A 158 11.76 -3.67 0.92
C TRP A 158 13.20 -4.12 1.20
N ARG A 159 13.42 -5.36 1.67
CA ARG A 159 14.77 -5.96 1.82
C ARG A 159 15.51 -6.11 0.48
N ARG A 160 14.75 -6.27 -0.59
CA ARG A 160 15.22 -6.28 -1.98
C ARG A 160 14.41 -5.23 -2.75
N SER A 161 14.87 -4.81 -3.93
CA SER A 161 14.09 -3.88 -4.75
C SER A 161 12.77 -4.52 -5.17
N ALA A 162 11.69 -4.24 -4.43
CA ALA A 162 10.33 -4.58 -4.81
C ALA A 162 9.83 -3.73 -6.00
N VAL A 163 10.60 -2.70 -6.38
CA VAL A 163 10.33 -1.84 -7.52
C VAL A 163 10.85 -2.52 -8.79
N LEU A 164 9.93 -2.83 -9.71
CA LEU A 164 10.25 -3.41 -11.02
C LEU A 164 10.50 -2.30 -12.05
N LYS A 165 11.39 -2.52 -13.00
CA LYS A 165 11.47 -1.65 -14.18
C LYS A 165 10.25 -1.89 -15.07
N ALA A 166 9.72 -0.84 -15.71
CA ALA A 166 8.57 -0.95 -16.60
C ALA A 166 8.75 -2.00 -17.72
N GLU A 167 9.99 -2.23 -18.18
CA GLU A 167 10.33 -3.23 -19.19
C GLU A 167 10.29 -4.68 -18.68
N GLN A 168 10.36 -4.88 -17.36
CA GLN A 168 10.31 -6.20 -16.71
C GLN A 168 8.88 -6.71 -16.53
N ILE A 169 7.87 -5.91 -16.85
CA ILE A 169 6.46 -6.31 -16.71
C ILE A 169 6.09 -7.33 -17.79
N ARG A 170 5.79 -8.55 -17.37
CA ARG A 170 5.44 -9.69 -18.25
C ARG A 170 4.04 -10.26 -18.04
N ARG A 171 3.36 -9.88 -16.95
CA ARG A 171 2.04 -10.40 -16.59
C ARG A 171 1.21 -9.35 -15.86
N SER A 172 -0.11 -9.51 -15.89
CA SER A 172 -1.04 -8.72 -15.09
C SER A 172 -0.86 -9.00 -13.60
N GLY A 173 -1.11 -7.99 -12.76
CA GLY A 173 -0.99 -8.11 -11.30
C GLY A 173 -0.68 -6.76 -10.64
N PHE A 174 -0.67 -6.73 -9.32
CA PHE A 174 -0.21 -5.57 -8.57
C PHE A 174 1.31 -5.44 -8.71
N VAL A 175 1.78 -4.21 -8.97
CA VAL A 175 3.21 -3.91 -9.03
C VAL A 175 3.49 -2.54 -8.43
N VAL A 176 4.72 -2.39 -7.92
CA VAL A 176 5.39 -1.10 -7.81
C VAL A 176 6.43 -1.08 -8.92
N LEU A 177 6.38 -0.09 -9.80
CA LEU A 177 7.27 0.00 -10.95
C LEU A 177 7.94 1.36 -11.02
N GLU A 178 9.11 1.40 -11.64
CA GLU A 178 9.77 2.62 -12.07
C GLU A 178 9.90 2.68 -13.59
N GLY A 179 9.93 3.90 -14.13
CA GLY A 179 10.17 4.11 -15.54
C GLY A 179 10.43 5.58 -15.86
N ARG A 180 11.02 5.81 -17.05
CA ARG A 180 11.17 7.16 -17.59
C ARG A 180 9.96 7.49 -18.45
N VAL A 181 9.32 8.61 -18.18
CA VAL A 181 8.17 9.09 -18.97
C VAL A 181 8.67 9.49 -20.36
N SER A 182 8.13 8.84 -21.40
CA SER A 182 8.40 9.21 -22.80
C SER A 182 7.41 10.24 -23.32
N LYS A 183 6.15 10.17 -22.87
CA LYS A 183 5.07 11.03 -23.35
C LYS A 183 3.97 11.18 -22.32
N VAL A 184 3.38 12.37 -22.26
CA VAL A 184 2.13 12.63 -21.53
C VAL A 184 1.10 13.15 -22.52
N GLU A 185 -0.05 12.48 -22.61
CA GLU A 185 -1.13 12.81 -23.54
C GLU A 185 -2.45 12.97 -22.80
N ARG A 186 -3.34 13.81 -23.33
CA ARG A 186 -4.70 13.95 -22.81
C ARG A 186 -5.70 13.81 -23.94
N ASN A 187 -6.74 13.01 -23.70
CA ASN A 187 -7.89 12.85 -24.60
C ASN A 187 -9.18 12.64 -23.79
N ARG A 188 -10.28 12.29 -24.46
CA ARG A 188 -11.57 12.02 -23.80
C ARG A 188 -11.50 10.89 -22.75
N GLY A 189 -10.56 9.95 -22.91
CA GLY A 189 -10.34 8.82 -22.02
C GLY A 189 -9.50 9.14 -20.77
N GLY A 190 -9.00 10.38 -20.62
CA GLY A 190 -8.22 10.84 -19.47
C GLY A 190 -6.82 11.33 -19.85
N VAL A 191 -5.91 11.28 -18.88
CA VAL A 191 -4.47 11.50 -19.10
C VAL A 191 -3.76 10.16 -19.20
N TRP A 192 -2.87 10.04 -20.18
CA TRP A 192 -2.07 8.87 -20.49
C TRP A 192 -0.60 9.23 -20.35
N ILE A 193 0.11 8.54 -19.47
CA ILE A 193 1.53 8.74 -19.21
C ILE A 193 2.25 7.49 -19.73
N THR A 194 2.88 7.60 -20.89
CA THR A 194 3.62 6.51 -21.50
C THR A 194 5.02 6.45 -20.90
N LEU A 195 5.41 5.28 -20.41
CA LEU A 195 6.78 5.04 -19.97
C LEU A 195 7.57 4.46 -21.14
N ARG A 196 8.87 4.74 -21.19
CA ARG A 196 9.77 3.98 -22.08
C ARG A 196 9.58 2.49 -21.77
N GLY A 197 9.42 1.68 -22.82
CA GLY A 197 9.07 0.26 -22.68
C GLY A 197 7.58 -0.02 -22.91
N ALA A 198 7.01 -0.91 -22.09
CA ALA A 198 5.74 -1.58 -22.40
C ALA A 198 4.55 -1.13 -21.54
N VAL A 199 4.69 -0.11 -20.70
CA VAL A 199 3.66 0.31 -19.72
C VAL A 199 3.16 1.72 -20.00
N VAL A 200 1.84 1.88 -19.96
CA VAL A 200 1.16 3.19 -19.92
C VAL A 200 0.41 3.34 -18.60
N LEU A 201 0.53 4.49 -17.96
CA LEU A 201 -0.29 4.86 -16.81
C LEU A 201 -1.50 5.65 -17.29
N ARG A 202 -2.67 5.39 -16.71
CA ARG A 202 -3.92 6.07 -17.05
C ARG A 202 -4.49 6.76 -15.81
N ILE A 203 -4.80 8.05 -15.96
CA ILE A 203 -5.61 8.82 -15.01
C ILE A 203 -6.96 9.07 -15.67
N ALA A 204 -8.02 8.43 -15.17
CA ALA A 204 -9.35 8.54 -15.75
C ALA A 204 -9.97 9.94 -15.51
N PRO A 205 -10.91 10.41 -16.36
CA PRO A 205 -11.48 11.75 -16.25
C PRO A 205 -12.11 12.06 -14.89
N ASN A 206 -12.78 11.08 -14.28
CA ASN A 206 -13.46 11.23 -12.98
C ASN A 206 -12.51 11.42 -11.80
N VAL A 207 -11.22 11.07 -11.93
CA VAL A 207 -10.21 11.26 -10.89
C VAL A 207 -9.17 12.31 -11.25
N LEU A 208 -9.22 12.85 -12.47
CA LEU A 208 -8.25 13.81 -12.98
C LEU A 208 -8.18 15.09 -12.12
N GLY A 209 -9.28 15.48 -11.47
CA GLY A 209 -9.32 16.63 -10.55
C GLY A 209 -8.42 16.48 -9.31
N ARG A 210 -7.92 15.27 -9.02
CA ARG A 210 -6.98 15.01 -7.91
C ARG A 210 -5.52 15.24 -8.27
N PHE A 211 -5.23 15.49 -9.55
CA PHE A 211 -3.87 15.64 -10.06
C PHE A 211 -3.64 17.06 -10.53
N ASP A 212 -2.53 17.66 -10.09
CA ASP A 212 -2.14 18.98 -10.58
C ASP A 212 -1.76 18.90 -12.07
N ARG A 213 -2.38 19.77 -12.87
CA ARG A 213 -2.23 19.75 -14.34
C ARG A 213 -0.83 20.15 -14.77
N GLN A 214 -0.21 21.09 -14.06
CA GLN A 214 1.11 21.60 -14.43
C GLN A 214 2.19 20.57 -14.09
N TRP A 215 2.07 19.94 -12.93
CA TRP A 215 2.89 18.82 -12.50
C TRP A 215 2.84 17.67 -13.50
N LEU A 216 1.63 17.26 -13.95
CA LEU A 216 1.48 16.22 -14.97
C LEU A 216 2.18 16.56 -16.29
N LYS A 217 2.09 17.81 -16.76
CA LYS A 217 2.79 18.26 -17.98
C LYS A 217 4.32 18.18 -17.82
N GLY A 218 4.81 18.49 -16.62
CA GLY A 218 6.24 18.45 -16.29
C GLY A 218 6.85 17.05 -16.14
N LEU A 219 6.05 15.98 -16.23
CA LEU A 219 6.55 14.61 -16.07
C LEU A 219 7.37 14.12 -17.28
N SER A 220 7.17 14.68 -18.47
CA SER A 220 7.88 14.26 -19.69
C SER A 220 9.39 14.25 -19.50
N GLY A 221 10.03 13.12 -19.79
CA GLY A 221 11.48 12.93 -19.63
C GLY A 221 11.92 12.59 -18.19
N ARG A 222 11.08 12.78 -17.17
CA ARG A 222 11.40 12.47 -15.77
C ARG A 222 11.34 10.97 -15.48
N ARG A 223 12.04 10.53 -14.43
CA ARG A 223 11.86 9.20 -13.82
C ARG A 223 10.80 9.28 -12.75
N ILE A 224 9.95 8.25 -12.71
CA ILE A 224 8.86 8.15 -11.75
C ILE A 224 8.80 6.74 -11.16
N GLU A 225 8.22 6.62 -9.98
CA GLU A 225 7.70 5.38 -9.41
C GLU A 225 6.16 5.43 -9.48
N ALA A 226 5.51 4.35 -9.89
CA ALA A 226 4.07 4.21 -9.90
C ALA A 226 3.65 2.85 -9.30
N ARG A 227 2.46 2.78 -8.73
CA ARG A 227 1.94 1.54 -8.12
C ARG A 227 0.48 1.28 -8.49
N GLY A 228 0.11 0.01 -8.50
CA GLY A 228 -1.26 -0.43 -8.78
C GLY A 228 -1.31 -1.69 -9.63
N TRP A 229 -2.51 -2.03 -10.10
CA TRP A 229 -2.73 -3.21 -10.94
C TRP A 229 -2.41 -2.91 -12.40
N VAL A 230 -1.49 -3.69 -12.95
CA VAL A 230 -1.24 -3.75 -14.38
C VAL A 230 -2.19 -4.75 -15.02
N LEU A 231 -2.81 -4.35 -16.13
CA LEU A 231 -3.67 -5.18 -16.96
C LEU A 231 -3.19 -5.16 -18.42
N ALA A 232 -3.38 -6.27 -19.13
CA ALA A 232 -3.12 -6.33 -20.57
C ALA A 232 -4.08 -5.39 -21.31
N ARG A 233 -3.56 -4.60 -22.25
CA ARG A 233 -4.37 -3.67 -23.04
C ARG A 233 -4.98 -4.40 -24.23
N SER A 234 -6.32 -4.45 -24.32
CA SER A 234 -7.00 -4.86 -25.55
C SER A 234 -6.64 -3.90 -26.70
N ARG A 235 -6.29 -4.44 -27.87
CA ARG A 235 -5.96 -3.67 -29.08
C ARG A 235 -7.17 -2.97 -29.73
N SER A 236 -8.39 -3.17 -29.22
CA SER A 236 -9.61 -2.62 -29.80
C SER A 236 -9.95 -1.26 -29.17
N GLY A 237 -9.62 -0.17 -29.87
CA GLY A 237 -9.97 1.18 -29.43
C GLY A 237 -9.08 2.29 -30.02
N GLY A 238 -9.11 2.46 -31.36
CA GLY A 238 -8.83 3.72 -32.08
C GLY A 238 -7.47 4.43 -31.96
N PHE A 239 -6.60 4.10 -31.00
CA PHE A 239 -5.32 4.79 -30.80
C PHE A 239 -4.18 3.99 -31.45
N ARG A 240 -3.86 4.34 -32.70
CA ARG A 240 -2.73 3.77 -33.47
C ARG A 240 -1.41 4.50 -33.14
N SER A 241 -0.95 4.41 -31.90
CA SER A 241 0.46 4.52 -31.44
C SER A 241 0.47 4.28 -29.91
N SER A 242 1.40 3.61 -29.25
CA SER A 242 2.66 2.92 -29.58
C SER A 242 2.88 1.81 -28.53
N ALA A 243 3.54 0.70 -28.91
CA ALA A 243 4.32 -0.30 -28.13
C ALA A 243 3.86 -0.86 -26.75
N ALA A 244 3.04 -0.20 -25.95
CA ALA A 244 2.72 -0.60 -24.58
C ALA A 244 1.62 -1.68 -24.52
N GLY A 245 1.99 -2.90 -24.15
CA GLY A 245 1.07 -4.02 -23.93
C GLY A 245 0.33 -3.95 -22.59
N TRP A 246 0.76 -3.07 -21.68
CA TRP A 246 0.33 -3.04 -20.30
C TRP A 246 -0.22 -1.67 -19.88
N MET A 247 -1.31 -1.65 -19.14
CA MET A 247 -1.92 -0.44 -18.58
C MET A 247 -2.02 -0.53 -17.06
N LEU A 248 -1.63 0.53 -16.37
CA LEU A 248 -1.86 0.73 -14.93
C LEU A 248 -2.76 1.93 -14.71
N SER A 249 -3.82 1.79 -13.92
CA SER A 249 -4.70 2.92 -13.58
C SER A 249 -4.29 3.59 -12.28
N LEU A 250 -4.17 4.91 -12.30
CA LEU A 250 -3.92 5.74 -11.12
C LEU A 250 -5.23 6.38 -10.68
N THR A 251 -5.60 6.19 -9.41
CA THR A 251 -6.82 6.78 -8.85
C THR A 251 -6.55 7.94 -7.89
N ASP A 252 -5.33 8.03 -7.37
CA ASP A 252 -4.90 9.06 -6.43
C ASP A 252 -3.44 9.45 -6.69
N VAL A 253 -3.08 10.69 -6.34
CA VAL A 253 -1.73 11.24 -6.54
C VAL A 253 -0.67 10.47 -5.75
N SER A 254 -1.01 9.91 -4.60
CA SER A 254 -0.08 9.10 -3.78
C SER A 254 0.42 7.83 -4.48
N MET A 255 -0.25 7.38 -5.53
CA MET A 255 0.17 6.22 -6.32
C MET A 255 1.31 6.53 -7.31
N LEU A 256 1.71 7.80 -7.44
CA LEU A 256 2.70 8.27 -8.40
C LEU A 256 3.71 9.19 -7.70
N ARG A 257 5.00 8.89 -7.83
CA ARG A 257 6.09 9.64 -7.21
C ARG A 257 7.16 10.00 -8.24
N LEU A 258 7.73 11.20 -8.11
CA LEU A 258 8.92 11.61 -8.85
C LEU A 258 10.18 11.05 -8.17
N LEU A 259 11.11 10.52 -8.97
CA LEU A 259 12.42 10.01 -8.53
C LEU A 259 13.55 10.99 -8.83
#